data_AF-A0A7S0P046-F1
#
_entry.id   AF-A0A7S0P046-F1
#
_cell.length_a   1.000
_cell.length_b   1.000
_cell.length_c   1.000
_cell.angle_alpha   90.00
_cell.angle_beta   90.00
_cell.angle_gamma   90.00
#
_symmetry.space_group_name_H-M   'P 1'
#
loop_
_entity.id
_entity.type
_entity.pdbx_description
1 polymer ?
#
loop_
_entity_poly.entity_id
_entity_poly.type
_entity_poly.pdbx_seq_one_letter_code
_entity_poly.pdbx_strand_id
1 'polypeptide(L)'
;YCNLNSKTFFRFVRDDTELLGGYRPVSAHVNYHPEKPQRMVDLHAFYYHNEPHGIHKWNGGEGSKLGTECKAIAKGSHIDVSSPLLKTIIKVGRAEWGGIRWISFHSDGSLETPWGKGRWGDASSAKRANTIFADFIGQTHLLTFTGDAYTSVRCSDGEQVKGSLAKS
;
A
#
# COMPACT_ATOMS: atom_id res chain seq x y z
N TYR A 1 21.16 5.66 -24.79
CA TYR A 1 20.06 5.73 -23.82
C TYR A 1 19.61 7.18 -23.63
N CYS A 2 18.64 7.67 -24.40
CA CYS A 2 18.29 9.12 -24.40
C CYS A 2 17.14 9.52 -23.47
N ASN A 3 16.54 8.61 -22.71
CA ASN A 3 15.42 8.93 -21.79
C ASN A 3 15.55 8.20 -20.43
N LEU A 4 16.75 8.11 -19.86
CA LEU A 4 16.91 7.64 -18.49
C LEU A 4 16.49 8.77 -17.55
N ASN A 5 15.38 8.61 -16.84
CA ASN A 5 15.11 9.49 -15.71
C ASN A 5 16.25 9.32 -14.67
N SER A 6 16.46 10.35 -13.83
CA SER A 6 17.54 10.38 -12.85
C SER A 6 17.55 9.16 -11.91
N LYS A 7 16.38 8.58 -11.62
CA LYS A 7 16.24 7.36 -10.81
C LYS A 7 16.81 6.14 -11.52
N THR A 8 16.56 5.98 -12.82
CA THR A 8 17.07 4.84 -13.59
C THR A 8 18.57 4.96 -13.84
N PHE A 9 19.07 6.16 -14.15
CA PHE A 9 20.51 6.39 -14.29
C PHE A 9 21.26 6.07 -12.98
N PHE A 10 20.77 6.59 -11.86
CA PHE A 10 21.40 6.37 -10.56
C PHE A 10 21.43 4.90 -10.12
N ARG A 11 20.45 4.08 -10.55
CA ARG A 11 20.45 2.64 -10.29
C ARG A 11 21.63 1.95 -10.98
N PHE A 12 21.87 2.25 -12.25
CA PHE A 12 22.94 1.59 -13.01
C PHE A 12 24.32 2.00 -12.52
N VAL A 13 24.53 3.28 -12.24
CA VAL A 13 25.83 3.79 -11.74
C VAL A 13 26.24 3.13 -10.42
N ARG A 14 25.28 2.75 -9.57
CA ARG A 14 25.56 2.10 -8.27
C ARG A 14 26.12 0.69 -8.37
N ASP A 15 25.86 0.00 -9.46
CA ASP A 15 26.29 -1.39 -9.65
C ASP A 15 27.51 -1.49 -10.60
N ASP A 16 27.93 -0.37 -11.19
CA ASP A 16 29.03 -0.29 -12.15
C ASP A 16 30.37 -0.02 -11.45
N THR A 17 31.08 -1.09 -11.05
CA THR A 17 32.32 -0.97 -10.28
C THR A 17 33.43 -0.20 -11.01
N GLU A 18 33.45 -0.22 -12.34
CA GLU A 18 34.46 0.46 -13.15
C GLU A 18 34.21 1.98 -13.15
N LEU A 19 32.97 2.38 -13.39
CA LEU A 19 32.55 3.79 -13.34
C LEU A 19 32.72 4.39 -11.94
N LEU A 20 32.54 3.57 -10.90
CA LEU A 20 32.61 4.01 -9.52
C LEU A 20 34.02 4.33 -9.03
N GLY A 21 35.06 3.66 -9.55
CA GLY A 21 36.46 3.96 -9.20
C GLY A 21 36.75 3.96 -7.69
N GLY A 22 36.05 3.14 -6.91
CA GLY A 22 36.16 3.10 -5.44
C GLY A 22 35.28 4.11 -4.68
N TYR A 23 34.58 5.00 -5.37
CA TYR A 23 33.62 5.94 -4.78
C TYR A 23 32.23 5.31 -4.63
N ARG A 24 31.43 5.85 -3.69
CA ARG A 24 30.02 5.45 -3.48
C ARG A 24 29.10 6.62 -3.80
N PRO A 25 28.36 6.60 -4.92
CA PRO A 25 27.46 7.68 -5.29
C PRO A 25 26.30 7.71 -4.30
N VAL A 26 25.96 8.92 -3.86
CA VAL A 26 24.84 9.16 -2.95
C VAL A 26 23.79 9.99 -3.67
N SER A 27 22.58 9.45 -3.77
CA SER A 27 21.38 10.19 -4.16
C SER A 27 20.28 9.77 -3.21
N ALA A 28 20.04 10.60 -2.20
CA ALA A 28 18.97 10.42 -1.24
C ALA A 28 17.84 11.38 -1.60
N HIS A 29 16.81 10.86 -2.28
CA HIS A 29 15.54 11.55 -2.37
C HIS A 29 14.53 10.82 -1.48
N VAL A 30 14.43 11.26 -0.23
CA VAL A 30 13.42 10.76 0.72
C VAL A 30 12.14 11.54 0.50
N ASN A 31 11.46 11.24 -0.61
CA ASN A 31 10.17 11.85 -0.88
C ASN A 31 9.10 11.33 0.10
N TYR A 32 7.97 12.03 0.21
CA TYR A 32 6.87 11.87 1.19
C TYR A 32 6.09 10.53 1.15
N HIS A 33 6.77 9.39 1.01
CA HIS A 33 6.14 8.08 1.12
C HIS A 33 6.25 7.51 2.55
N PRO A 34 5.29 6.69 2.99
CA PRO A 34 5.34 6.00 4.28
C PRO A 34 6.45 4.94 4.32
N GLU A 35 6.73 4.40 5.51
CA GLU A 35 7.89 3.55 5.85
C GLU A 35 9.27 4.26 5.94
N LYS A 36 9.29 5.60 6.09
CA LYS A 36 10.55 6.39 6.24
C LYS A 36 11.51 5.85 7.31
N PRO A 37 11.09 5.49 8.54
CA PRO A 37 12.04 5.06 9.57
C PRO A 37 12.83 3.83 9.15
N GLN A 38 12.17 2.80 8.60
CA GLN A 38 12.85 1.60 8.16
C GLN A 38 13.70 1.86 6.91
N ARG A 39 13.21 2.66 5.96
CA ARG A 39 13.98 3.04 4.77
C ARG A 39 15.25 3.83 5.13
N MET A 40 15.19 4.68 6.15
CA MET A 40 16.36 5.40 6.68
C MET A 40 17.35 4.45 7.36
N VAL A 41 16.86 3.47 8.13
CA VAL A 41 17.71 2.41 8.71
C VAL A 41 18.43 1.62 7.62
N ASP A 42 17.71 1.22 6.56
CA ASP A 42 18.31 0.43 5.49
C ASP A 42 19.26 1.25 4.60
N LEU A 43 18.96 2.54 4.38
CA LEU A 43 19.89 3.48 3.74
C LEU A 43 21.16 3.64 4.57
N HIS A 44 21.04 3.77 5.88
CA HIS A 44 22.17 3.83 6.79
C HIS A 44 23.01 2.55 6.70
N ALA A 45 22.38 1.37 6.75
CA ALA A 45 23.06 0.08 6.60
C ALA A 45 23.83 -0.04 5.28
N PHE A 46 23.24 0.40 4.16
CA PHE A 46 23.92 0.38 2.86
C PHE A 46 25.17 1.28 2.82
N TYR A 47 25.02 2.55 3.21
CA TYR A 47 26.12 3.52 3.07
C TYR A 47 27.18 3.38 4.18
N TYR A 48 26.78 3.11 5.42
CA TYR A 48 27.67 3.11 6.59
C TYR A 48 28.11 1.71 7.03
N HIS A 49 27.30 0.67 6.83
CA HIS A 49 27.62 -0.70 7.25
C HIS A 49 28.00 -1.64 6.11
N ASN A 50 28.05 -1.13 4.87
CA ASN A 50 28.41 -1.91 3.69
C ASN A 50 27.49 -3.12 3.46
N GLU A 51 26.19 -2.96 3.71
CA GLU A 51 25.17 -4.00 3.50
C GLU A 51 24.43 -3.79 2.16
N PRO A 52 24.94 -4.32 1.03
CA PRO A 52 24.49 -3.93 -0.31
C PRO A 52 23.02 -4.25 -0.60
N HIS A 53 22.47 -5.29 0.03
CA HIS A 53 21.12 -5.78 -0.26
C HIS A 53 20.01 -5.08 0.53
N GLY A 54 20.34 -4.33 1.60
CA GLY A 54 19.35 -3.74 2.50
C GLY A 54 18.36 -2.81 1.79
N ILE A 55 18.82 -2.11 0.75
CA ILE A 55 17.99 -1.17 -0.01
C ILE A 55 17.38 -1.74 -1.29
N HIS A 56 17.69 -2.99 -1.65
CA HIS A 56 17.15 -3.62 -2.86
C HIS A 56 15.66 -3.92 -2.74
N LYS A 57 15.17 -4.21 -1.53
CA LYS A 57 13.73 -4.35 -1.23
C LYS A 57 12.93 -3.06 -1.46
N TRP A 58 13.60 -1.91 -1.57
CA TRP A 58 12.98 -0.61 -1.90
C TRP A 58 13.04 -0.28 -3.40
N ASN A 59 13.65 -1.16 -4.20
CA ASN A 59 13.76 -1.01 -5.64
C ASN A 59 12.60 -1.73 -6.35
N GLY A 60 12.30 -1.31 -7.58
CA GLY A 60 11.40 -2.07 -8.47
C GLY A 60 9.91 -2.05 -8.16
N GLY A 61 9.46 -1.42 -7.06
CA GLY A 61 8.05 -1.51 -6.65
C GLY A 61 7.66 -2.92 -6.18
N GLU A 62 8.65 -3.76 -5.87
CA GLU A 62 8.42 -4.97 -5.09
C GLU A 62 7.94 -4.50 -3.72
N GLY A 63 6.64 -4.63 -3.50
CA GLY A 63 5.98 -4.16 -2.29
C GLY A 63 6.66 -4.70 -1.05
N SER A 64 6.48 -4.01 0.07
CA SER A 64 6.92 -4.51 1.36
C SER A 64 6.29 -5.89 1.65
N LYS A 65 6.75 -6.58 2.72
CA LYS A 65 6.13 -7.84 3.17
C LYS A 65 4.59 -7.75 3.22
N LEU A 66 4.08 -6.56 3.58
CA LEU A 66 2.66 -6.22 3.55
C LEU A 66 2.02 -6.39 2.16
N GLY A 67 2.70 -5.97 1.10
CA GLY A 67 2.24 -6.10 -0.28
C GLY A 67 2.04 -7.55 -0.72
N THR A 68 2.95 -8.46 -0.36
CA THR A 68 2.80 -9.90 -0.64
C THR A 68 1.63 -10.51 0.12
N GLU A 69 1.47 -10.17 1.40
CA GLU A 69 0.33 -10.62 2.20
C GLU A 69 -1.00 -10.08 1.64
N CYS A 70 -1.06 -8.82 1.25
CA CYS A 70 -2.25 -8.22 0.66
C CYS A 70 -2.66 -8.86 -0.67
N LYS A 71 -1.70 -9.23 -1.53
CA LYS A 71 -2.01 -9.98 -2.76
C LYS A 71 -2.66 -11.32 -2.46
N ALA A 72 -2.20 -12.02 -1.42
CA ALA A 72 -2.81 -13.28 -0.99
C ALA A 72 -4.23 -13.05 -0.43
N ILE A 73 -4.42 -12.00 0.37
CA ILE A 73 -5.74 -11.60 0.90
C ILE A 73 -6.72 -11.31 -0.25
N ALA A 74 -6.34 -10.45 -1.19
CA ALA A 74 -7.19 -10.06 -2.31
C ALA A 74 -7.57 -11.25 -3.22
N LYS A 75 -6.77 -12.32 -3.23
CA LYS A 75 -7.08 -13.55 -3.97
C LYS A 75 -8.11 -14.44 -3.26
N GLY A 76 -8.09 -14.47 -1.93
CA GLY A 76 -9.00 -15.28 -1.11
C GLY A 76 -10.25 -14.55 -0.61
N SER A 77 -10.30 -13.24 -0.80
CA SER A 77 -11.39 -12.39 -0.35
C SER A 77 -12.66 -12.61 -1.14
N HIS A 78 -13.79 -12.53 -0.43
CA HIS A 78 -15.13 -12.68 -0.98
C HIS A 78 -16.10 -11.82 -0.19
N ILE A 79 -17.31 -11.63 -0.72
CA ILE A 79 -18.40 -11.03 0.03
C ILE A 79 -19.10 -12.13 0.82
N ASP A 80 -18.81 -12.20 2.11
CA ASP A 80 -19.56 -13.05 3.04
C ASP A 80 -20.66 -12.22 3.72
N VAL A 81 -21.90 -12.39 3.23
CA VAL A 81 -23.07 -11.75 3.81
C VAL A 81 -23.43 -12.28 5.19
N SER A 82 -22.75 -13.31 5.73
CA SER A 82 -22.90 -13.74 7.12
C SER A 82 -22.16 -12.81 8.08
N SER A 83 -21.08 -12.15 7.61
CA SER A 83 -20.26 -11.23 8.41
C SER A 83 -21.04 -9.98 8.82
N PRO A 84 -21.17 -9.67 10.12
CA PRO A 84 -21.84 -8.46 10.61
C PRO A 84 -21.24 -7.18 10.04
N LEU A 85 -19.91 -7.13 9.87
CA LEU A 85 -19.23 -5.98 9.28
C LEU A 85 -19.67 -5.76 7.83
N LEU A 86 -19.61 -6.81 6.99
CA LEU A 86 -19.98 -6.71 5.59
C LEU A 86 -21.46 -6.35 5.43
N LYS A 87 -22.35 -6.90 6.26
CA LYS A 87 -23.77 -6.50 6.29
C LYS A 87 -23.93 -5.00 6.54
N THR A 88 -23.20 -4.44 7.50
CA THR A 88 -23.25 -2.99 7.80
C THR A 88 -22.73 -2.17 6.62
N ILE A 89 -21.59 -2.56 6.03
CA ILE A 89 -21.01 -1.85 4.87
C ILE A 89 -21.99 -1.87 3.69
N ILE A 90 -22.59 -3.03 3.38
CA ILE A 90 -23.57 -3.17 2.30
C ILE A 90 -24.81 -2.33 2.57
N LYS A 91 -25.30 -2.33 3.82
CA LYS A 91 -26.49 -1.55 4.21
C LYS A 91 -26.28 -0.05 4.05
N VAL A 92 -25.12 0.46 4.47
CA VAL A 92 -24.81 1.89 4.36
C VAL A 92 -24.42 2.26 2.93
N GLY A 93 -23.63 1.42 2.28
CA GLY A 93 -23.22 1.52 0.87
C GLY A 93 -22.31 2.69 0.53
N ARG A 94 -22.19 3.72 1.37
CA ARG A 94 -21.40 4.94 1.13
C ARG A 94 -20.38 5.19 2.22
N ALA A 95 -19.24 5.77 1.84
CA ALA A 95 -18.19 6.12 2.79
C ALA A 95 -17.46 7.42 2.43
N GLU A 96 -16.86 8.01 3.46
CA GLU A 96 -15.79 8.98 3.35
C GLU A 96 -14.44 8.26 3.42
N TRP A 97 -13.49 8.65 2.57
CA TRP A 97 -12.12 8.15 2.58
C TRP A 97 -11.15 9.31 2.32
N GLY A 98 -10.33 9.66 3.33
CA GLY A 98 -9.38 10.76 3.23
C GLY A 98 -10.05 12.12 2.95
N GLY A 99 -11.23 12.35 3.52
CA GLY A 99 -12.04 13.56 3.27
C GLY A 99 -12.91 13.50 2.01
N ILE A 100 -12.83 12.43 1.22
CA ILE A 100 -13.60 12.28 -0.02
C ILE A 100 -14.86 11.44 0.21
N ARG A 101 -16.06 12.00 -0.03
CA ARG A 101 -17.36 11.43 0.39
C ARG A 101 -18.14 10.63 -0.65
N TRP A 102 -17.57 10.39 -1.82
CA TRP A 102 -18.26 9.72 -2.94
C TRP A 102 -17.72 8.32 -3.22
N ILE A 103 -17.37 7.58 -2.15
CA ILE A 103 -17.00 6.17 -2.23
C ILE A 103 -18.26 5.32 -2.05
N SER A 104 -18.46 4.32 -2.91
CA SER A 104 -19.59 3.39 -2.82
C SER A 104 -19.14 1.93 -2.80
N PHE A 105 -19.59 1.20 -1.78
CA PHE A 105 -19.39 -0.24 -1.61
C PHE A 105 -20.67 -0.97 -2.03
N HIS A 106 -20.59 -1.81 -3.06
CA HIS A 106 -21.74 -2.55 -3.58
C HIS A 106 -21.76 -4.00 -3.08
N SER A 107 -22.95 -4.60 -2.99
CA SER A 107 -23.16 -5.95 -2.49
C SER A 107 -22.56 -7.06 -3.35
N ASP A 108 -22.25 -6.79 -4.62
CA ASP A 108 -21.56 -7.70 -5.53
C ASP A 108 -20.03 -7.68 -5.35
N GLY A 109 -19.53 -6.86 -4.42
CA GLY A 109 -18.10 -6.66 -4.18
C GLY A 109 -17.46 -5.63 -5.10
N SER A 110 -18.22 -4.94 -5.95
CA SER A 110 -17.71 -3.80 -6.69
C SER A 110 -17.54 -2.57 -5.79
N LEU A 111 -16.50 -1.79 -6.07
CA LEU A 111 -16.15 -0.56 -5.36
C LEU A 111 -16.09 0.59 -6.37
N GLU A 112 -16.83 1.66 -6.12
CA GLU A 112 -16.75 2.88 -6.90
C GLU A 112 -16.02 3.96 -6.12
N THR A 113 -14.99 4.54 -6.74
CA THR A 113 -14.17 5.59 -6.15
C THR A 113 -13.97 6.74 -7.14
N PRO A 114 -13.61 7.94 -6.66
CA PRO A 114 -13.20 9.09 -7.46
C PRO A 114 -12.14 8.79 -8.51
N TRP A 115 -11.27 7.86 -8.17
CA TRP A 115 -10.05 7.59 -8.91
C TRP A 115 -10.23 6.45 -9.91
N GLY A 116 -11.31 5.69 -9.78
CA GLY A 116 -11.64 4.56 -10.66
C GLY A 116 -12.48 3.50 -9.97
N LYS A 117 -12.88 2.52 -10.76
CA LYS A 117 -13.59 1.34 -10.26
C LYS A 117 -12.63 0.33 -9.66
N GLY A 118 -13.14 -0.46 -8.73
CA GLY A 118 -12.39 -1.43 -7.98
C GLY A 118 -13.27 -2.54 -7.44
N ARG A 119 -12.73 -3.25 -6.46
CA ARG A 119 -13.36 -4.37 -5.79
C ARG A 119 -13.02 -4.35 -4.31
N TRP A 120 -13.90 -4.93 -3.50
CA TRP A 120 -13.73 -5.03 -2.06
C TRP A 120 -14.32 -6.34 -1.54
N GLY A 121 -14.05 -6.66 -0.29
CA GLY A 121 -14.60 -7.84 0.37
C GLY A 121 -13.88 -8.18 1.67
N ASP A 122 -14.23 -9.30 2.26
CA ASP A 122 -13.71 -9.66 3.57
C ASP A 122 -12.21 -9.96 3.52
N ALA A 123 -11.50 -9.39 4.49
CA ALA A 123 -10.09 -9.65 4.76
C ALA A 123 -9.88 -10.03 6.24
N SER A 124 -10.97 -10.30 6.95
CA SER A 124 -10.94 -10.64 8.36
C SER A 124 -10.29 -12.00 8.58
N SER A 125 -9.54 -12.12 9.67
CA SER A 125 -8.87 -13.36 10.07
C SER A 125 -8.67 -13.35 11.58
N ALA A 126 -8.25 -14.49 12.15
CA ALA A 126 -7.89 -14.57 13.57
C ALA A 126 -6.83 -13.52 14.00
N LYS A 127 -6.02 -13.00 13.07
CA LYS A 127 -5.00 -11.97 13.33
C LYS A 127 -5.43 -10.55 12.91
N ARG A 128 -6.54 -10.41 12.18
CA ARG A 128 -7.04 -9.15 11.61
C ARG A 128 -8.55 -9.13 11.75
N ALA A 129 -9.05 -8.75 12.92
CA ALA A 129 -10.48 -8.61 13.12
C ALA A 129 -11.01 -7.38 12.36
N ASN A 130 -12.28 -7.40 11.98
CA ASN A 130 -13.01 -6.27 11.40
C ASN A 130 -12.28 -5.59 10.22
N THR A 131 -11.71 -6.38 9.31
CA THR A 131 -10.87 -5.84 8.23
C THR A 131 -11.44 -6.26 6.89
N ILE A 132 -11.58 -5.30 5.98
CA ILE A 132 -11.87 -5.58 4.56
C ILE A 132 -10.64 -5.24 3.72
N PHE A 133 -10.57 -5.81 2.52
CA PHE A 133 -9.69 -5.28 1.49
C PHE A 133 -10.49 -4.36 0.56
N ALA A 134 -9.80 -3.42 -0.06
CA ALA A 134 -10.31 -2.59 -1.14
C ALA A 134 -9.19 -2.41 -2.16
N ASP A 135 -9.46 -2.77 -3.41
CA ASP A 135 -8.50 -2.71 -4.52
C ASP A 135 -9.10 -1.86 -5.64
N PHE A 136 -8.46 -0.74 -5.94
CA PHE A 136 -8.84 0.16 -7.03
C PHE A 136 -7.57 0.74 -7.64
N ILE A 137 -7.58 1.03 -8.94
CA ILE A 137 -6.44 1.63 -9.68
C ILE A 137 -5.08 0.93 -9.46
N GLY A 138 -5.07 -0.38 -9.23
CA GLY A 138 -3.86 -1.16 -8.98
C GLY A 138 -3.25 -0.94 -7.59
N GLN A 139 -4.00 -0.33 -6.67
CA GLN A 139 -3.63 -0.12 -5.28
C GLN A 139 -4.58 -0.90 -4.37
N THR A 140 -4.02 -1.83 -3.60
CA THR A 140 -4.75 -2.56 -2.57
C THR A 140 -4.59 -1.85 -1.23
N HIS A 141 -5.70 -1.74 -0.50
CA HIS A 141 -5.78 -1.19 0.85
C HIS A 141 -6.44 -2.20 1.79
N LEU A 142 -5.97 -2.25 3.04
CA LEU A 142 -6.64 -2.93 4.13
C LEU A 142 -7.34 -1.90 5.00
N LEU A 143 -8.64 -2.05 5.19
CA LEU A 143 -9.46 -1.12 5.97
C LEU A 143 -9.88 -1.83 7.24
N THR A 144 -9.33 -1.41 8.38
CA THR A 144 -9.68 -1.94 9.70
C THR A 144 -10.69 -1.03 10.38
N PHE A 145 -11.86 -1.56 10.68
CA PHE A 145 -13.00 -0.83 11.22
C PHE A 145 -13.01 -0.81 12.75
N THR A 146 -13.42 0.33 13.31
CA THR A 146 -13.76 0.55 14.71
C THR A 146 -15.10 1.29 14.75
N GLY A 147 -16.19 0.52 14.83
CA GLY A 147 -17.53 1.04 14.55
C GLY A 147 -17.66 1.44 13.07
N ASP A 148 -18.19 2.63 12.81
CA ASP A 148 -18.33 3.16 11.45
C ASP A 148 -17.05 3.80 10.91
N ALA A 149 -16.07 4.10 11.78
CA ALA A 149 -14.79 4.65 11.37
C ALA A 149 -13.81 3.53 10.98
N TYR A 150 -12.88 3.83 10.08
CA TYR A 150 -11.83 2.89 9.70
C TYR A 150 -10.49 3.57 9.42
N THR A 151 -9.43 2.79 9.61
CA THR A 151 -8.08 3.14 9.14
C THR A 151 -7.78 2.32 7.90
N SER A 152 -7.53 2.99 6.78
CA SER A 152 -7.08 2.41 5.53
C SER A 152 -5.56 2.40 5.49
N VAL A 153 -4.95 1.24 5.26
CA VAL A 153 -3.51 1.08 5.08
C VAL A 153 -3.23 0.58 3.67
N ARG A 154 -2.51 1.37 2.86
CA ARG A 154 -2.12 0.97 1.51
C ARG A 154 -1.03 -0.10 1.57
N CYS A 155 -1.23 -1.19 0.84
CA CYS A 155 -0.38 -2.36 0.94
C CYS A 155 1.01 -2.19 0.33
N SER A 156 1.18 -1.27 -0.62
CA SER A 156 2.46 -1.06 -1.32
C SER A 156 3.52 -0.40 -0.43
N ASP A 157 3.10 0.50 0.45
CA ASP A 157 3.99 1.40 1.18
C ASP A 157 3.50 1.76 2.60
N GLY A 158 2.41 1.15 3.07
CA GLY A 158 1.89 1.35 4.42
C GLY A 158 1.18 2.68 4.65
N GLU A 159 0.81 3.42 3.59
CA GLU A 159 0.19 4.74 3.74
C GLU A 159 -1.12 4.63 4.49
N GLN A 160 -1.27 5.44 5.54
CA GLN A 160 -2.47 5.44 6.36
C GLN A 160 -3.36 6.62 6.01
N VAL A 161 -4.63 6.32 5.71
CA VAL A 161 -5.67 7.31 5.50
C VAL A 161 -6.88 6.92 6.34
N LYS A 162 -7.53 7.90 6.97
CA LYS A 162 -8.76 7.66 7.74
C LYS A 162 -9.98 7.74 6.86
N GLY A 163 -11.03 7.04 7.25
CA GLY A 163 -12.35 7.17 6.65
C GLY A 163 -13.44 6.76 7.61
N SER A 164 -14.68 6.87 7.15
CA SER A 164 -15.84 6.38 7.88
C SER A 164 -16.96 6.03 6.92
N LEU A 165 -17.83 5.09 7.29
CA LEU A 165 -19.11 4.93 6.62
C LEU A 165 -19.91 6.23 6.77
N ALA A 166 -20.73 6.54 5.76
CA ALA A 166 -21.64 7.66 5.86
C ALA A 166 -22.60 7.43 7.03
N LYS A 167 -22.84 8.47 7.83
CA LYS A 167 -23.87 8.39 8.86
C LYS A 167 -25.22 8.17 8.17
N SER A 168 -25.87 7.07 8.51
CA SER A 168 -27.26 6.79 8.11
C SER A 168 -28.22 7.82 8.67
#